data_AF-A0A226WRF4-F1
#
_entry.id   AF-A0A226WRF4-F1
#
_cell.length_a   1.000
_cell.length_b   1.000
_cell.length_c   1.000
_cell.angle_alpha   90.00
_cell.angle_beta   90.00
_cell.angle_gamma   90.00
#
_symmetry.space_group_name_H-M   'P 1'
#
loop_
_entity.id
_entity.type
_entity.pdbx_description
1 polymer ?
#
loop_
_entity_poly.entity_id
_entity_poly.type
_entity_poly.pdbx_seq_one_letter_code
_entity_poly.pdbx_strand_id
1 'polypeptide(L)'
;MELGSRVERITRFLTQISEGNIENVMPLSDPDAETFGILPELMPDEASSANEGLNKIKLGRKGLVTSDEADGLEAIIMLRERPVFFLDKDRYSTLKNPWTVLNAEATRERLAKAARAIGRIELPTQLMYPFGGTGFLVGNGLLMTNRHVAQLFSHGVGVEGLLFTSGDAAVDFQRERYTPRDDHSNWFEIERVLMVHPYWDMALLRVKGLQGREALRLSVDEPSVGQSIVTIGYPARDDRNDLAEQDRIFERIYNAKRFMPGSIRPRARIQSFDQMVVAATHDASTLGGCSGSAVLDPDSAEVVALHFAGEYLIRNYGVPAMELACNSPERYPRRRTNGTQLGGASARQRAGACRRRLAPHRRRLRPPLRRPPCRRPPPRIQSPGMCPCA
;
A
#
# COMPACT_ATOMS: atom_id res chain seq x y z
N MET A 1 -3.16 15.39 22.05
CA MET A 1 -4.22 14.41 21.68
C MET A 1 -4.78 13.83 22.97
N GLU A 2 -6.10 13.78 23.17
CA GLU A 2 -6.68 13.25 24.42
C GLU A 2 -6.45 11.73 24.52
N LEU A 3 -5.96 11.25 25.67
CA LEU A 3 -5.55 9.85 25.90
C LEU A 3 -6.66 8.85 25.52
N GLY A 4 -7.92 9.12 25.89
CA GLY A 4 -9.04 8.24 25.53
C GLY A 4 -9.20 8.05 24.00
N SER A 5 -9.07 9.14 23.24
CA SER A 5 -9.14 9.07 21.76
C SER A 5 -7.97 8.29 21.16
N ARG A 6 -6.80 8.35 21.81
CA ARG A 6 -5.57 7.67 21.41
C ARG A 6 -5.68 6.16 21.66
N VAL A 7 -6.09 5.77 22.85
CA VAL A 7 -6.36 4.36 23.21
C VAL A 7 -7.41 3.73 22.29
N GLU A 8 -8.44 4.48 21.88
CA GLU A 8 -9.41 3.99 20.89
C GLU A 8 -8.79 3.77 19.51
N ARG A 9 -7.88 4.65 19.04
CA ARG A 9 -7.13 4.43 17.79
C ARG A 9 -6.24 3.19 17.88
N ILE A 10 -5.44 3.08 18.94
CA ILE A 10 -4.60 1.91 19.21
C ILE A 10 -5.43 0.64 19.21
N THR A 11 -6.53 0.62 19.96
CA THR A 11 -7.41 -0.56 20.05
C THR A 11 -7.99 -0.95 18.70
N ARG A 12 -8.45 0.04 17.93
CA ARG A 12 -8.97 -0.19 16.58
C ARG A 12 -7.90 -0.76 15.67
N PHE A 13 -6.69 -0.22 15.73
CA PHE A 13 -5.55 -0.69 14.95
C PHE A 13 -5.17 -2.13 15.33
N LEU A 14 -5.02 -2.43 16.63
CA LEU A 14 -4.75 -3.77 17.15
C LEU A 14 -5.81 -4.78 16.70
N THR A 15 -7.08 -4.39 16.73
CA THR A 15 -8.19 -5.22 16.24
C THR A 15 -8.09 -5.46 14.73
N GLN A 16 -7.65 -4.47 13.95
CA GLN A 16 -7.48 -4.60 12.50
C GLN A 16 -6.31 -5.52 12.12
N ILE A 17 -5.17 -5.46 12.83
CA ILE A 17 -4.04 -6.36 12.57
C ILE A 17 -4.29 -7.81 13.03
N SER A 18 -5.24 -8.02 13.92
CA SER A 18 -5.59 -9.33 14.48
C SER A 18 -6.85 -9.95 13.86
N GLU A 19 -7.14 -9.61 12.60
CA GLU A 19 -8.29 -10.13 11.85
C GLU A 19 -9.65 -9.90 12.53
N GLY A 20 -9.76 -8.84 13.32
CA GLY A 20 -10.98 -8.50 14.06
C GLY A 20 -11.06 -9.10 15.46
N ASN A 21 -10.07 -9.87 15.89
CA ASN A 21 -10.04 -10.48 17.22
C ASN A 21 -8.78 -10.08 18.01
N ILE A 22 -8.92 -9.09 18.89
CA ILE A 22 -7.81 -8.57 19.70
C ILE A 22 -7.15 -9.63 20.60
N GLU A 23 -7.86 -10.71 20.94
CA GLU A 23 -7.29 -11.82 21.71
C GLU A 23 -6.14 -12.52 20.96
N ASN A 24 -6.18 -12.50 19.62
CA ASN A 24 -5.15 -13.08 18.78
C ASN A 24 -3.85 -12.25 18.75
N VAL A 25 -3.84 -11.03 19.31
CA VAL A 25 -2.60 -10.25 19.44
C VAL A 25 -1.71 -10.96 20.46
N MET A 26 -0.60 -11.53 19.99
CA MET A 26 0.36 -12.22 20.86
C MET A 26 0.96 -11.24 21.89
N PRO A 27 1.25 -11.72 23.13
CA PRO A 27 2.04 -10.96 24.09
C PRO A 27 3.32 -10.42 23.47
N LEU A 28 3.74 -9.26 23.92
CA LEU A 28 4.85 -8.49 23.38
C LEU A 28 6.18 -8.85 24.07
N SER A 29 6.21 -9.97 24.81
CA SER A 29 7.28 -10.41 25.72
C SER A 29 7.95 -11.75 25.36
N ASP A 30 7.92 -12.21 24.11
CA ASP A 30 8.64 -13.44 23.76
C ASP A 30 10.18 -13.21 23.93
N PRO A 31 10.88 -13.98 24.79
CA PRO A 31 12.26 -13.73 25.27
C PRO A 31 13.35 -14.01 24.23
N ASP A 32 12.96 -14.10 22.97
CA ASP A 32 13.83 -14.07 21.81
C ASP A 32 14.23 -12.60 21.53
N ALA A 33 14.76 -11.93 22.55
CA ALA A 33 15.19 -10.52 22.49
C ALA A 33 16.44 -10.30 21.61
N GLU A 34 17.11 -11.38 21.18
CA GLU A 34 18.09 -11.35 20.08
C GLU A 34 17.43 -11.37 18.68
N THR A 35 16.14 -11.72 18.60
CA THR A 35 15.47 -12.14 17.36
C THR A 35 15.01 -10.98 16.49
N PHE A 36 14.97 -9.74 17.00
CA PHE A 36 14.43 -8.60 16.25
C PHE A 36 15.46 -7.66 15.63
N GLY A 37 16.75 -7.67 16.01
CA GLY A 37 17.81 -6.86 15.38
C GLY A 37 17.61 -5.32 15.32
N ILE A 38 16.44 -4.84 15.73
CA ILE A 38 15.97 -3.45 15.82
C ILE A 38 15.37 -3.19 17.22
N LEU A 39 15.06 -4.24 18.01
CA LEU A 39 14.67 -4.13 19.43
C LEU A 39 15.78 -3.84 20.46
N PRO A 40 17.09 -3.64 20.16
CA PRO A 40 18.04 -3.29 21.23
C PRO A 40 17.73 -1.99 21.98
N GLU A 41 16.76 -1.19 21.53
CA GLU A 41 16.40 0.10 22.12
C GLU A 41 15.01 0.17 22.76
N LEU A 42 14.19 -0.89 22.72
CA LEU A 42 12.99 -0.87 23.55
C LEU A 42 13.43 -1.03 25.00
N MET A 43 13.30 0.03 25.80
CA MET A 43 13.59 -0.06 27.22
C MET A 43 12.71 -1.18 27.82
N PRO A 44 13.22 -2.06 28.69
CA PRO A 44 12.44 -3.15 29.30
C PRO A 44 11.08 -2.68 29.85
N ASP A 45 11.05 -1.45 30.34
CA ASP A 45 9.86 -0.78 30.88
C ASP A 45 8.78 -0.50 29.82
N GLU A 46 9.16 -0.19 28.57
CA GLU A 46 8.22 0.04 27.46
C GLU A 46 7.54 -1.27 27.04
N ALA A 47 8.28 -2.38 27.00
CA ALA A 47 7.71 -3.70 26.70
C ALA A 47 6.74 -4.16 27.81
N SER A 48 7.09 -3.91 29.08
CA SER A 48 6.18 -4.18 30.21
C SER A 48 4.91 -3.32 30.09
N SER A 49 5.06 -2.01 29.91
CA SER A 49 3.96 -1.06 29.77
C SER A 49 3.03 -1.42 28.61
N ALA A 50 3.60 -1.82 27.47
CA ALA A 50 2.81 -2.23 26.32
C ALA A 50 2.00 -3.52 26.59
N ASN A 51 2.59 -4.49 27.29
CA ASN A 51 1.90 -5.72 27.68
C ASN A 51 0.77 -5.46 28.69
N GLU A 52 1.01 -4.59 29.67
CA GLU A 52 0.00 -4.17 30.65
C GLU A 52 -1.16 -3.44 29.96
N GLY A 53 -0.85 -2.50 29.06
CA GLY A 53 -1.83 -1.83 28.21
C GLY A 53 -2.63 -2.81 27.35
N LEU A 54 -1.97 -3.74 26.68
CA LEU A 54 -2.61 -4.77 25.85
C LEU A 54 -3.59 -5.62 26.68
N ASN A 55 -3.16 -6.06 27.86
CA ASN A 55 -4.00 -6.84 28.78
C ASN A 55 -5.23 -6.05 29.23
N LYS A 56 -5.06 -4.76 29.56
CA LYS A 56 -6.21 -3.89 29.90
C LYS A 56 -7.18 -3.76 28.74
N ILE A 57 -6.70 -3.63 27.51
CA ILE A 57 -7.56 -3.55 26.32
C ILE A 57 -8.31 -4.86 26.10
N LYS A 58 -7.63 -6.02 26.17
CA LYS A 58 -8.25 -7.37 26.05
C LYS A 58 -9.35 -7.60 27.08
N LEU A 59 -9.11 -7.17 28.33
CA LEU A 59 -10.09 -7.25 29.42
C LEU A 59 -11.23 -6.21 29.32
N GLY A 60 -11.30 -5.40 28.25
CA GLY A 60 -12.33 -4.37 28.07
C GLY A 60 -12.14 -3.14 28.97
N ARG A 61 -10.97 -2.98 29.60
CA ARG A 61 -10.64 -1.93 30.57
C ARG A 61 -9.87 -0.77 29.94
N LYS A 62 -10.25 -0.37 28.72
CA LYS A 62 -9.55 0.67 27.94
C LYS A 62 -9.40 2.01 28.68
N GLY A 63 -10.39 2.37 29.50
CA GLY A 63 -10.35 3.61 30.31
C GLY A 63 -9.32 3.61 31.44
N LEU A 64 -8.68 2.48 31.71
CA LEU A 64 -7.60 2.34 32.71
C LEU A 64 -6.21 2.33 32.09
N VAL A 65 -6.11 2.47 30.76
CA VAL A 65 -4.82 2.52 30.05
C VAL A 65 -4.15 3.86 30.35
N THR A 66 -2.92 3.84 30.83
CA THR A 66 -2.13 5.04 31.15
C THR A 66 -1.47 5.61 29.89
N SER A 67 -0.82 6.79 30.01
CA SER A 67 -0.04 7.33 28.89
C SER A 67 1.11 6.39 28.52
N ASP A 68 1.92 5.99 29.50
CA ASP A 68 3.09 5.13 29.28
C ASP A 68 2.72 3.78 28.64
N GLU A 69 1.57 3.21 29.02
CA GLU A 69 1.05 1.99 28.39
C GLU A 69 0.59 2.22 26.94
N ALA A 70 -0.02 3.38 26.65
CA ALA A 70 -0.38 3.76 25.28
C ALA A 70 0.87 4.04 24.42
N ASP A 71 1.88 4.72 24.99
CA ASP A 71 3.18 4.98 24.36
C ASP A 71 3.90 3.66 24.02
N GLY A 72 3.96 2.72 24.98
CA GLY A 72 4.53 1.40 24.76
C GLY A 72 3.78 0.60 23.68
N LEU A 73 2.44 0.65 23.68
CA LEU A 73 1.64 -0.03 22.65
C LEU A 73 1.89 0.53 21.25
N GLU A 74 1.94 1.85 21.08
CA GLU A 74 2.22 2.48 19.78
C GLU A 74 3.64 2.16 19.29
N ALA A 75 4.64 2.26 20.17
CA ALA A 75 6.02 1.93 19.84
C ALA A 75 6.14 0.50 19.30
N ILE A 76 5.48 -0.47 19.94
CA ILE A 76 5.54 -1.87 19.50
C ILE A 76 4.75 -2.11 18.22
N ILE A 77 3.58 -1.48 18.06
CA ILE A 77 2.83 -1.52 16.80
C ILE A 77 3.71 -1.05 15.64
N MET A 78 4.38 0.08 15.78
CA MET A 78 5.15 0.64 14.69
C MET A 78 6.44 -0.13 14.44
N LEU A 79 7.14 -0.60 15.49
CA LEU A 79 8.42 -1.30 15.32
C LEU A 79 8.27 -2.76 14.90
N ARG A 80 7.29 -3.49 15.46
CA ARG A 80 7.11 -4.93 15.20
C ARG A 80 6.20 -5.17 14.02
N GLU A 81 5.04 -4.53 14.04
CA GLU A 81 4.00 -4.81 13.05
C GLU A 81 4.27 -4.02 11.77
N ARG A 82 4.78 -2.78 11.86
CA ARG A 82 4.98 -1.89 10.68
C ARG A 82 6.39 -1.32 10.56
N PRO A 83 7.42 -2.20 10.53
CA PRO A 83 8.80 -1.78 10.45
C PRO A 83 9.10 -1.02 9.15
N VAL A 84 10.14 -0.20 9.19
CA VAL A 84 10.66 0.53 8.03
C VAL A 84 12.12 0.14 7.84
N PHE A 85 12.48 -0.28 6.63
CA PHE A 85 13.85 -0.70 6.32
C PHE A 85 14.47 0.22 5.28
N PHE A 86 15.78 0.40 5.36
CA PHE A 86 16.53 1.01 4.27
C PHE A 86 16.55 0.11 3.05
N LEU A 87 16.60 0.76 1.89
CA LEU A 87 16.78 0.12 0.61
C LEU A 87 18.12 0.61 0.06
N ASP A 88 19.18 -0.18 0.27
CA ASP A 88 20.56 0.15 -0.14
C ASP A 88 20.97 -0.73 -1.32
N LYS A 89 21.48 -0.12 -2.38
CA LYS A 89 21.85 -0.80 -3.63
C LYS A 89 20.74 -1.74 -4.11
N ASP A 90 19.52 -1.23 -4.10
CA ASP A 90 18.29 -1.95 -4.44
C ASP A 90 17.87 -3.09 -3.48
N ARG A 91 18.56 -3.30 -2.34
CA ARG A 91 18.26 -4.41 -1.41
C ARG A 91 17.90 -3.92 -0.01
N TYR A 92 17.08 -4.70 0.69
CA TYR A 92 16.73 -4.48 2.09
C TYR A 92 17.35 -5.58 2.97
N SER A 93 17.45 -5.34 4.28
CA SER A 93 17.98 -6.32 5.24
C SER A 93 17.08 -7.56 5.36
N THR A 94 17.51 -8.58 6.11
CA THR A 94 16.67 -9.73 6.41
C THR A 94 15.55 -9.30 7.36
N LEU A 95 14.31 -9.50 6.94
CA LEU A 95 13.13 -9.13 7.72
C LEU A 95 12.84 -10.18 8.80
N LYS A 96 12.19 -9.74 9.86
CA LYS A 96 11.74 -10.60 10.97
C LYS A 96 10.23 -10.81 10.91
N ASN A 97 9.67 -11.61 11.80
CA ASN A 97 8.22 -11.84 11.85
C ASN A 97 7.47 -10.51 12.07
N PRO A 98 6.31 -10.29 11.42
CA PRO A 98 5.58 -11.22 10.56
C PRO A 98 6.02 -11.24 9.08
N TRP A 99 7.06 -10.49 8.71
CA TRP A 99 7.45 -10.22 7.31
C TRP A 99 8.49 -11.20 6.73
N THR A 100 8.77 -12.31 7.42
CA THR A 100 9.80 -13.30 7.01
C THR A 100 9.54 -13.90 5.63
N VAL A 101 8.28 -13.97 5.19
CA VAL A 101 7.89 -14.42 3.85
C VAL A 101 8.53 -13.61 2.73
N LEU A 102 8.85 -12.33 2.98
CA LEU A 102 9.50 -11.47 2.00
C LEU A 102 10.99 -11.80 1.83
N ASN A 103 11.60 -12.56 2.74
CA ASN A 103 13.02 -12.94 2.66
C ASN A 103 13.35 -13.99 1.61
N ALA A 104 12.35 -14.62 0.97
CA ALA A 104 12.59 -15.59 -0.09
C ALA A 104 13.42 -14.93 -1.22
N GLU A 105 14.50 -15.58 -1.67
CA GLU A 105 15.46 -14.94 -2.61
C GLU A 105 14.78 -14.49 -3.91
N ALA A 106 13.86 -15.29 -4.45
CA ALA A 106 13.08 -14.91 -5.62
C ALA A 106 12.25 -13.62 -5.40
N THR A 107 11.68 -13.44 -4.22
CA THR A 107 10.94 -12.23 -3.84
C THR A 107 11.89 -11.04 -3.66
N ARG A 108 13.07 -11.25 -3.03
CA ARG A 108 14.10 -10.23 -2.88
C ARG A 108 14.61 -9.72 -4.23
N GLU A 109 14.95 -10.62 -5.14
CA GLU A 109 15.41 -10.26 -6.49
C GLU A 109 14.34 -9.50 -7.29
N ARG A 110 13.09 -9.95 -7.21
CA ARG A 110 11.95 -9.33 -7.89
C ARG A 110 11.73 -7.89 -7.38
N LEU A 111 11.70 -7.72 -6.06
CA LEU A 111 11.51 -6.40 -5.44
C LEU A 111 12.72 -5.48 -5.65
N ALA A 112 13.94 -6.02 -5.71
CA ALA A 112 15.13 -5.24 -6.05
C ALA A 112 15.05 -4.68 -7.48
N LYS A 113 14.60 -5.49 -8.45
CA LYS A 113 14.34 -5.00 -9.82
C LYS A 113 13.27 -3.91 -9.83
N ALA A 114 12.17 -4.11 -9.10
CA ALA A 114 11.10 -3.12 -9.01
C ALA A 114 11.58 -1.80 -8.38
N ALA A 115 12.40 -1.85 -7.33
CA ALA A 115 12.95 -0.67 -6.66
C ALA A 115 13.71 0.24 -7.62
N ARG A 116 14.40 -0.30 -8.63
CA ARG A 116 15.14 0.48 -9.65
C ARG A 116 14.25 1.39 -10.49
N ALA A 117 12.95 1.11 -10.55
CA ALA A 117 11.99 1.92 -11.28
C ALA A 117 11.35 3.01 -10.41
N ILE A 118 11.72 3.13 -9.13
CA ILE A 118 11.13 4.06 -8.15
C ILE A 118 12.19 5.08 -7.74
N GLY A 119 11.84 6.36 -7.77
CA GLY A 119 12.75 7.46 -7.48
C GLY A 119 12.10 8.62 -6.74
N ARG A 120 12.94 9.48 -6.16
CA ARG A 120 12.53 10.69 -5.46
C ARG A 120 12.38 11.82 -6.47
N ILE A 121 11.29 12.59 -6.37
CA ILE A 121 11.10 13.77 -7.20
C ILE A 121 11.87 14.93 -6.59
N GLU A 122 12.94 15.35 -7.25
CA GLU A 122 13.78 16.48 -6.88
C GLU A 122 13.18 17.78 -7.46
N LEU A 123 13.36 18.88 -6.74
CA LEU A 123 12.89 20.23 -7.11
C LEU A 123 14.08 21.21 -7.08
N PRO A 124 14.97 21.19 -8.09
CA PRO A 124 16.25 21.91 -8.05
C PRO A 124 16.09 23.43 -7.96
N THR A 125 14.99 23.97 -8.45
CA THR A 125 14.70 25.42 -8.45
C THR A 125 14.03 25.88 -7.16
N GLN A 126 13.65 24.95 -6.27
CA GLN A 126 12.89 25.27 -5.07
C GLN A 126 13.77 25.41 -3.83
N LEU A 127 13.75 26.60 -3.21
CA LEU A 127 14.66 26.96 -2.12
C LEU A 127 14.27 26.36 -0.76
N MET A 128 12.98 26.17 -0.51
CA MET A 128 12.46 25.77 0.82
C MET A 128 12.33 24.26 0.99
N TYR A 129 12.11 23.51 -0.08
CA TYR A 129 11.95 22.06 -0.06
C TYR A 129 12.56 21.47 -1.34
N PRO A 130 13.77 20.87 -1.27
CA PRO A 130 14.52 20.46 -2.46
C PRO A 130 13.96 19.20 -3.15
N PHE A 131 12.91 18.59 -2.60
CA PHE A 131 12.21 17.45 -3.19
C PHE A 131 10.71 17.53 -2.84
N GLY A 132 9.88 16.93 -3.69
CA GLY A 132 8.41 17.03 -3.59
C GLY A 132 7.70 15.74 -3.20
N GLY A 133 8.31 14.58 -3.45
CA GLY A 133 7.68 13.29 -3.21
C GLY A 133 8.41 12.14 -3.90
N THR A 134 7.65 11.10 -4.24
CA THR A 134 8.11 9.88 -4.90
C THR A 134 7.44 9.74 -6.27
N GLY A 135 8.09 9.06 -7.21
CA GLY A 135 7.49 8.64 -8.46
C GLY A 135 8.08 7.33 -8.96
N PHE A 136 7.41 6.69 -9.91
CA PHE A 136 7.87 5.42 -10.47
C PHE A 136 7.57 5.28 -11.96
N LEU A 137 8.43 4.53 -12.67
CA LEU A 137 8.28 4.30 -14.09
C LEU A 137 7.09 3.37 -14.36
N VAL A 138 6.22 3.78 -15.28
CA VAL A 138 5.03 3.03 -15.72
C VAL A 138 5.03 2.73 -17.21
N GLY A 139 6.08 3.15 -17.91
CA GLY A 139 6.30 2.85 -19.31
C GLY A 139 7.61 3.44 -19.81
N ASN A 140 7.85 3.32 -21.11
CA ASN A 140 9.07 3.79 -21.76
C ASN A 140 9.28 5.30 -21.55
N GLY A 141 10.19 5.68 -20.63
CA GLY A 141 10.44 7.07 -20.22
C GLY A 141 9.22 7.79 -19.61
N LEU A 142 8.26 7.04 -19.06
CA LEU A 142 7.04 7.57 -18.46
C LEU A 142 7.08 7.35 -16.96
N LEU A 143 6.97 8.43 -16.19
CA LEU A 143 6.97 8.41 -14.72
C LEU A 143 5.58 8.79 -14.20
N MET A 144 5.06 8.03 -13.25
CA MET A 144 3.83 8.34 -12.52
C MET A 144 4.18 8.88 -11.14
N THR A 145 3.43 9.89 -10.70
CA THR A 145 3.46 10.43 -9.33
C THR A 145 2.07 10.95 -8.97
N ASN A 146 1.90 11.58 -7.81
CA ASN A 146 0.64 12.25 -7.46
C ASN A 146 0.46 13.58 -8.19
N ARG A 147 -0.80 13.98 -8.36
CA ARG A 147 -1.15 15.30 -8.89
C ARG A 147 -0.65 16.40 -7.95
N HIS A 148 -0.81 16.26 -6.64
CA HIS A 148 -0.34 17.30 -5.71
C HIS A 148 1.19 17.44 -5.71
N VAL A 149 1.94 16.36 -5.99
CA VAL A 149 3.40 16.42 -6.18
C VAL A 149 3.73 17.17 -7.47
N ALA A 150 3.05 16.86 -8.58
CA ALA A 150 3.25 17.56 -9.85
C ALA A 150 2.90 19.06 -9.78
N GLN A 151 1.93 19.43 -8.94
CA GLN A 151 1.53 20.83 -8.72
C GLN A 151 2.61 21.68 -8.04
N LEU A 152 3.67 21.07 -7.48
CA LEU A 152 4.80 21.81 -6.92
C LEU A 152 5.67 22.46 -8.01
N PHE A 153 5.61 21.96 -9.25
CA PHE A 153 6.45 22.41 -10.37
C PHE A 153 5.67 22.60 -11.67
N SER A 154 4.34 22.46 -11.65
CA SER A 154 3.50 22.63 -12.84
C SER A 154 2.13 23.18 -12.49
N HIS A 155 1.48 23.79 -13.48
CA HIS A 155 0.11 24.29 -13.36
C HIS A 155 -0.78 23.66 -14.42
N GLY A 156 -2.08 23.55 -14.12
CA GLY A 156 -3.09 22.99 -15.02
C GLY A 156 -3.55 21.59 -14.63
N VAL A 157 -4.65 21.16 -15.24
CA VAL A 157 -5.29 19.85 -15.03
C VAL A 157 -5.77 19.32 -16.37
N GLY A 158 -5.66 18.01 -16.60
CA GLY A 158 -5.97 17.36 -17.87
C GLY A 158 -4.71 17.12 -18.69
N VAL A 159 -4.82 17.23 -20.01
CA VAL A 159 -3.73 17.00 -20.99
C VAL A 159 -3.38 18.25 -21.79
N GLU A 160 -4.17 19.31 -21.62
CA GLU A 160 -4.04 20.60 -22.33
C GLU A 160 -3.86 21.71 -21.31
N GLY A 161 -3.22 22.82 -21.71
CA GLY A 161 -3.00 23.98 -20.83
C GLY A 161 -2.08 23.70 -19.65
N LEU A 162 -1.27 22.63 -19.73
CA LEU A 162 -0.27 22.32 -18.72
C LEU A 162 0.93 23.25 -18.88
N LEU A 163 1.26 23.98 -17.82
CA LEU A 163 2.41 24.86 -17.75
C LEU A 163 3.51 24.19 -16.91
N PHE A 164 4.71 24.10 -17.48
CA PHE A 164 5.88 23.50 -16.85
C PHE A 164 7.13 24.17 -17.40
N THR A 165 8.08 24.51 -16.53
CA THR A 165 9.39 25.03 -16.93
C THR A 165 10.42 23.90 -16.86
N SER A 166 11.16 23.67 -17.94
CA SER A 166 12.28 22.71 -17.93
C SER A 166 13.27 23.05 -16.81
N GLY A 167 13.78 22.03 -16.12
CA GLY A 167 14.69 22.20 -14.99
C GLY A 167 14.02 22.39 -13.62
N ASP A 168 12.71 22.64 -13.55
CA ASP A 168 12.01 22.78 -12.26
C ASP A 168 11.89 21.46 -11.49
N ALA A 169 12.01 20.32 -12.18
CA ALA A 169 11.89 19.01 -11.56
C ALA A 169 12.79 17.96 -12.21
N ALA A 170 13.27 17.04 -11.39
CA ALA A 170 14.03 15.86 -11.79
C ALA A 170 13.59 14.64 -10.96
N VAL A 171 14.06 13.45 -11.33
CA VAL A 171 13.89 12.23 -10.53
C VAL A 171 15.25 11.61 -10.23
N ASP A 172 15.46 11.26 -8.97
CA ASP A 172 16.63 10.54 -8.46
C ASP A 172 16.24 9.11 -8.06
N PHE A 173 16.72 8.08 -8.78
CA PHE A 173 16.37 6.69 -8.46
C PHE A 173 17.22 6.06 -7.35
N GLN A 174 18.27 6.74 -6.86
CA GLN A 174 19.29 6.14 -5.99
C GLN A 174 19.51 6.94 -4.70
N ARG A 175 18.61 7.84 -4.33
CA ARG A 175 18.75 8.58 -3.08
C ARG A 175 18.64 7.68 -1.84
N GLU A 176 19.73 7.06 -1.42
CA GLU A 176 19.82 6.07 -0.34
C GLU A 176 20.39 6.70 0.94
N ARG A 177 20.47 5.92 2.03
CA ARG A 177 21.18 6.41 3.21
C ARG A 177 22.66 6.56 2.87
N TYR A 178 23.23 7.68 3.29
CA TYR A 178 24.62 8.07 3.02
C TYR A 178 24.95 8.49 1.58
N THR A 179 23.98 8.60 0.65
CA THR A 179 24.22 9.26 -0.64
C THR A 179 24.64 10.72 -0.40
N PRO A 180 25.80 11.19 -0.90
CA PRO A 180 26.25 12.58 -0.74
C PRO A 180 25.22 13.58 -1.24
N ARG A 181 25.15 14.78 -0.64
CA ARG A 181 24.12 15.79 -1.00
C ARG A 181 24.24 16.27 -2.44
N ASP A 182 25.44 16.30 -2.98
CA ASP A 182 25.83 16.74 -4.32
C ASP A 182 25.95 15.59 -5.33
N ASP A 183 25.64 14.35 -4.95
CA ASP A 183 25.60 13.22 -5.88
C ASP A 183 24.32 13.26 -6.72
N HIS A 184 24.51 13.60 -8.00
CA HIS A 184 23.46 13.69 -9.02
C HIS A 184 23.63 12.59 -10.09
N SER A 185 24.38 11.51 -9.80
CA SER A 185 24.71 10.46 -10.77
C SER A 185 23.50 9.67 -11.29
N ASN A 186 22.41 9.63 -10.54
CA ASN A 186 21.14 8.98 -10.92
C ASN A 186 20.01 10.00 -11.12
N TRP A 187 20.34 11.26 -11.41
CA TRP A 187 19.36 12.32 -11.69
C TRP A 187 18.96 12.34 -13.16
N PHE A 188 17.65 12.38 -13.39
CA PHE A 188 17.06 12.51 -14.71
C PHE A 188 16.03 13.64 -14.74
N GLU A 189 16.20 14.58 -15.66
CA GLU A 189 15.31 15.73 -15.81
C GLU A 189 13.91 15.30 -16.27
N ILE A 190 12.88 15.85 -15.63
CA ILE A 190 11.51 15.76 -16.13
C ILE A 190 11.41 16.70 -17.33
N GLU A 191 11.17 16.13 -18.52
CA GLU A 191 11.10 16.86 -19.78
C GLU A 191 9.79 17.65 -19.91
N ARG A 192 8.68 17.04 -19.46
CA ARG A 192 7.36 17.68 -19.46
C ARG A 192 6.33 16.89 -18.66
N VAL A 193 5.28 17.58 -18.22
CA VAL A 193 4.06 16.99 -17.69
C VAL A 193 3.14 16.60 -18.85
N LEU A 194 2.74 15.33 -18.93
CA LEU A 194 1.88 14.81 -20.00
C LEU A 194 0.40 14.83 -19.63
N MET A 195 0.10 14.58 -18.37
CA MET A 195 -1.26 14.59 -17.85
C MET A 195 -1.24 14.89 -16.35
N VAL A 196 -2.15 15.74 -15.91
CA VAL A 196 -2.55 15.84 -14.50
C VAL A 196 -3.99 15.33 -14.41
N HIS A 197 -4.22 14.22 -13.73
CA HIS A 197 -5.52 13.56 -13.77
C HIS A 197 -6.59 14.42 -13.04
N PRO A 198 -7.76 14.65 -13.66
CA PRO A 198 -8.76 15.57 -13.10
C PRO A 198 -9.49 15.03 -11.87
N TYR A 199 -9.65 13.71 -11.77
CA TYR A 199 -10.35 13.04 -10.67
C TYR A 199 -9.41 12.42 -9.64
N TRP A 200 -8.59 11.45 -10.05
CA TRP A 200 -7.57 10.84 -9.21
C TRP A 200 -6.37 11.76 -8.95
N ASP A 201 -5.77 11.61 -7.77
CA ASP A 201 -4.51 12.27 -7.40
C ASP A 201 -3.31 11.59 -8.10
N MET A 202 -3.21 11.78 -9.41
CA MET A 202 -2.22 11.17 -10.26
C MET A 202 -1.76 12.16 -11.34
N ALA A 203 -0.47 12.17 -11.62
CA ALA A 203 0.11 12.84 -12.77
C ALA A 203 1.05 11.89 -13.52
N LEU A 204 1.14 12.09 -14.83
CA LEU A 204 2.00 11.36 -15.73
C LEU A 204 3.03 12.32 -16.35
N LEU A 205 4.29 11.98 -16.23
CA LEU A 205 5.43 12.79 -16.62
C LEU A 205 6.26 12.08 -17.69
N ARG A 206 6.90 12.86 -18.56
CA ARG A 206 7.94 12.41 -19.47
C ARG A 206 9.29 12.71 -18.84
N VAL A 207 10.19 11.74 -18.80
CA VAL A 207 11.54 11.90 -18.26
C VAL A 207 12.58 11.65 -19.34
N LYS A 208 13.59 12.53 -19.42
CA LYS A 208 14.65 12.48 -20.40
C LYS A 208 15.65 11.36 -20.08
N GLY A 209 16.13 10.65 -21.10
CA GLY A 209 17.19 9.65 -20.95
C GLY A 209 16.79 8.32 -20.31
N LEU A 210 15.49 8.10 -20.08
CA LEU A 210 14.96 6.85 -19.49
C LEU A 210 14.30 5.92 -20.51
N GLN A 211 14.53 6.15 -21.80
CA GLN A 211 14.02 5.28 -22.85
C GLN A 211 14.66 3.89 -22.75
N GLY A 212 13.84 2.83 -22.71
CA GLY A 212 14.29 1.44 -22.59
C GLY A 212 14.54 0.96 -21.15
N ARG A 213 14.43 1.81 -20.13
CA ARG A 213 14.47 1.37 -18.73
C ARG A 213 13.21 0.58 -18.38
N GLU A 214 13.39 -0.49 -17.62
CA GLU A 214 12.28 -1.33 -17.17
C GLU A 214 11.30 -0.52 -16.30
N ALA A 215 10.01 -0.70 -16.56
CA ALA A 215 8.93 0.00 -15.88
C ALA A 215 8.06 -0.98 -15.11
N LEU A 216 7.44 -0.49 -14.04
CA LEU A 216 6.50 -1.26 -13.24
C LEU A 216 5.17 -1.43 -14.00
N ARG A 217 4.54 -2.57 -13.80
CA ARG A 217 3.20 -2.85 -14.32
C ARG A 217 2.17 -2.47 -13.28
N LEU A 218 1.09 -1.85 -13.72
CA LEU A 218 -0.08 -1.62 -12.88
C LEU A 218 -0.92 -2.89 -12.85
N SER A 219 -1.27 -3.36 -11.66
CA SER A 219 -2.18 -4.48 -11.51
C SER A 219 -3.58 -4.08 -11.98
N VAL A 220 -4.24 -5.01 -12.65
CA VAL A 220 -5.65 -4.88 -13.08
C VAL A 220 -6.60 -5.61 -12.12
N ASP A 221 -6.06 -6.38 -11.20
CA ASP A 221 -6.80 -7.13 -10.21
C ASP A 221 -6.95 -6.31 -8.92
N GLU A 222 -8.09 -6.50 -8.24
CA GLU A 222 -8.30 -5.88 -6.93
C GLU A 222 -7.58 -6.72 -5.88
N PRO A 223 -6.68 -6.14 -5.06
CA PRO A 223 -5.98 -6.91 -4.06
C PRO A 223 -6.93 -7.28 -2.91
N SER A 224 -6.69 -8.43 -2.29
CA SER A 224 -7.51 -8.92 -1.19
C SER A 224 -7.19 -8.19 0.12
N VAL A 225 -8.19 -7.94 0.96
CA VAL A 225 -7.95 -7.43 2.34
C VAL A 225 -7.05 -8.41 3.09
N GLY A 226 -6.01 -7.90 3.76
CA GLY A 226 -5.00 -8.70 4.45
C GLY A 226 -3.84 -9.15 3.56
N GLN A 227 -3.93 -9.00 2.23
CA GLN A 227 -2.82 -9.29 1.33
C GLN A 227 -1.59 -8.44 1.70
N SER A 228 -0.44 -9.08 1.80
CA SER A 228 0.85 -8.42 2.03
C SER A 228 1.20 -7.50 0.87
N ILE A 229 1.69 -6.30 1.19
CA ILE A 229 2.19 -5.32 0.24
C ILE A 229 3.53 -4.78 0.70
N VAL A 230 4.23 -4.13 -0.23
CA VAL A 230 5.43 -3.35 0.05
C VAL A 230 5.25 -1.98 -0.56
N THR A 231 5.36 -0.94 0.27
CA THR A 231 5.45 0.44 -0.21
C THR A 231 6.91 0.84 -0.31
N ILE A 232 7.33 1.39 -1.45
CA ILE A 232 8.68 1.93 -1.63
C ILE A 232 8.59 3.43 -1.94
N GLY A 233 9.30 4.23 -1.16
CA GLY A 233 9.35 5.68 -1.33
C GLY A 233 10.33 6.37 -0.40
N TYR A 234 10.15 7.68 -0.23
CA TYR A 234 11.10 8.56 0.44
C TYR A 234 10.43 9.33 1.60
N PRO A 235 10.28 8.69 2.77
CA PRO A 235 9.71 9.34 3.95
C PRO A 235 10.54 10.56 4.36
N ALA A 236 9.86 11.68 4.56
CA ALA A 236 10.39 12.95 4.97
C ALA A 236 9.99 13.25 6.41
N ARG A 237 10.89 13.91 7.13
CA ARG A 237 10.67 14.35 8.50
C ARG A 237 9.48 15.31 8.55
N ASP A 238 8.52 15.04 9.43
CA ASP A 238 7.34 15.86 9.60
C ASP A 238 7.29 16.45 11.02
N ASP A 239 7.70 17.72 11.14
CA ASP A 239 7.71 18.47 12.41
C ASP A 239 6.30 18.69 13.01
N ARG A 240 5.24 18.34 12.29
CA ARG A 240 3.85 18.47 12.77
C ARG A 240 3.39 17.24 13.57
N ASN A 241 4.12 16.13 13.52
CA ASN A 241 3.81 14.87 14.21
C ASN A 241 4.86 14.57 15.30
N ASP A 242 4.67 13.49 16.06
CA ASP A 242 5.63 13.08 17.11
C ASP A 242 7.01 12.78 16.50
N LEU A 243 8.00 13.58 16.88
CA LEU A 243 9.36 13.45 16.35
C LEU A 243 10.14 12.31 16.99
N ALA A 244 9.88 11.98 18.26
CA ALA A 244 10.57 10.89 18.94
C ALA A 244 10.17 9.55 18.34
N GLU A 245 8.87 9.38 18.04
CA GLU A 245 8.37 8.19 17.37
C GLU A 245 8.89 8.08 15.93
N GLN A 246 8.87 9.17 15.16
CA GLN A 246 9.46 9.20 13.82
C GLN A 246 10.95 8.85 13.85
N ASP A 247 11.70 9.42 14.79
CA ASP A 247 13.13 9.19 14.93
C ASP A 247 13.45 7.73 15.26
N ARG A 248 12.61 7.06 16.06
CA ARG A 248 12.72 5.62 16.34
C ARG A 248 12.41 4.78 15.10
N ILE A 249 11.29 5.03 14.42
CA ILE A 249 10.86 4.20 13.27
C ILE A 249 11.78 4.39 12.05
N PHE A 250 12.19 5.63 11.79
CA PHE A 250 13.02 5.99 10.64
C PHE A 250 14.48 6.15 11.02
N GLU A 251 14.92 5.66 12.19
CA GLU A 251 16.32 5.68 12.62
C GLU A 251 17.00 7.05 12.43
N ARG A 252 16.24 8.14 12.63
CA ARG A 252 16.67 9.54 12.44
C ARG A 252 17.19 9.89 11.03
N ILE A 253 17.04 9.01 10.04
CA ILE A 253 17.48 9.22 8.66
C ILE A 253 16.27 9.33 7.74
N TYR A 254 16.04 10.54 7.26
CA TYR A 254 14.92 10.88 6.39
C TYR A 254 15.37 11.14 4.96
N ASN A 255 14.39 11.22 4.05
CA ASN A 255 14.57 11.56 2.64
C ASN A 255 15.44 10.54 1.88
N ALA A 256 15.59 9.34 2.44
CA ALA A 256 16.28 8.20 1.85
C ALA A 256 15.25 7.16 1.42
N LYS A 257 15.60 6.35 0.42
CA LYS A 257 14.75 5.29 -0.10
C LYS A 257 14.48 4.25 0.98
N ARG A 258 13.20 3.96 1.21
CA ARG A 258 12.74 3.00 2.21
C ARG A 258 11.90 1.89 1.61
N PHE A 259 12.01 0.73 2.25
CA PHE A 259 11.18 -0.44 2.05
C PHE A 259 10.23 -0.54 3.25
N MET A 260 8.93 -0.41 3.00
CA MET A 260 7.90 -0.29 4.05
C MET A 260 6.84 -1.38 3.82
N PRO A 261 7.00 -2.57 4.42
CA PRO A 261 6.00 -3.62 4.34
C PRO A 261 4.70 -3.23 5.07
N GLY A 262 3.60 -3.80 4.62
CA GLY A 262 2.27 -3.61 5.20
C GLY A 262 1.26 -4.57 4.58
N SER A 263 -0.02 -4.34 4.86
CA SER A 263 -1.11 -5.14 4.33
C SER A 263 -2.23 -4.26 3.78
N ILE A 264 -2.95 -4.79 2.80
CA ILE A 264 -4.14 -4.14 2.26
C ILE A 264 -5.26 -4.12 3.30
N ARG A 265 -5.95 -2.98 3.34
CA ARG A 265 -7.09 -2.72 4.22
C ARG A 265 -8.37 -2.50 3.39
N PRO A 266 -9.56 -2.60 4.03
CA PRO A 266 -10.82 -2.32 3.35
C PRO A 266 -10.85 -0.90 2.77
N ARG A 267 -11.17 -0.80 1.48
CA ARG A 267 -11.30 0.46 0.75
C ARG A 267 -12.16 1.47 1.52
N ALA A 268 -11.81 2.73 1.40
CA ALA A 268 -12.45 3.79 2.16
C ALA A 268 -12.69 5.03 1.30
N ARG A 269 -13.73 5.78 1.67
CA ARG A 269 -14.01 7.08 1.05
C ARG A 269 -13.12 8.13 1.70
N ILE A 270 -12.48 8.95 0.87
CA ILE A 270 -11.67 10.08 1.32
C ILE A 270 -11.85 11.25 0.33
N GLN A 271 -11.77 12.47 0.85
CA GLN A 271 -11.73 13.68 0.03
C GLN A 271 -10.33 13.79 -0.60
N SER A 272 -10.28 13.88 -1.93
CA SER A 272 -9.08 14.13 -2.70
C SER A 272 -9.39 15.25 -3.70
N PHE A 273 -8.78 16.42 -3.52
CA PHE A 273 -9.16 17.66 -4.22
C PHE A 273 -10.67 17.92 -4.12
N ASP A 274 -11.36 18.13 -5.24
CA ASP A 274 -12.80 18.38 -5.30
C ASP A 274 -13.63 17.10 -5.41
N GLN A 275 -13.01 15.93 -5.19
CA GLN A 275 -13.64 14.63 -5.40
C GLN A 275 -13.66 13.80 -4.13
N MET A 276 -14.81 13.19 -3.84
CA MET A 276 -14.89 12.07 -2.91
C MET A 276 -14.59 10.78 -3.67
N VAL A 277 -13.47 10.15 -3.36
CA VAL A 277 -12.99 8.95 -4.07
C VAL A 277 -13.07 7.72 -3.18
N VAL A 278 -13.25 6.54 -3.78
CA VAL A 278 -13.14 5.25 -3.07
C VAL A 278 -11.70 4.74 -3.25
N ALA A 279 -10.84 5.13 -2.32
CA ALA A 279 -9.41 4.84 -2.37
C ALA A 279 -9.09 3.39 -1.97
N ALA A 280 -7.99 2.87 -2.50
CA ALA A 280 -7.31 1.72 -1.92
C ALA A 280 -6.72 2.14 -0.58
N THR A 281 -6.60 1.21 0.36
CA THR A 281 -6.04 1.51 1.68
C THR A 281 -5.03 0.44 2.09
N HIS A 282 -4.01 0.85 2.83
CA HIS A 282 -2.98 -0.02 3.39
C HIS A 282 -2.51 0.55 4.73
N ASP A 283 -1.56 -0.12 5.38
CA ASP A 283 -1.08 0.29 6.70
C ASP A 283 0.45 0.30 6.86
N ALA A 284 1.22 0.16 5.77
CA ALA A 284 2.66 0.41 5.77
C ALA A 284 2.99 1.78 6.40
N SER A 285 4.07 1.86 7.19
CA SER A 285 4.49 3.10 7.87
C SER A 285 5.04 4.13 6.89
N THR A 286 4.23 5.14 6.54
CA THR A 286 4.58 6.22 5.61
C THR A 286 4.60 7.59 6.30
N LEU A 287 5.36 8.54 5.76
CA LEU A 287 5.35 9.95 6.18
C LEU A 287 5.09 10.87 4.98
N GLY A 288 5.19 12.20 5.19
CA GLY A 288 5.39 13.13 4.10
C GLY A 288 6.51 12.66 3.16
N GLY A 289 6.50 13.06 1.89
CA GLY A 289 7.47 12.57 0.90
C GLY A 289 7.18 11.17 0.33
N CYS A 290 6.41 10.32 1.04
CA CYS A 290 5.89 9.07 0.47
C CYS A 290 4.78 9.28 -0.57
N SER A 291 4.22 10.48 -0.71
CA SER A 291 3.29 10.80 -1.80
C SER A 291 3.88 10.42 -3.15
N GLY A 292 3.16 9.57 -3.89
CA GLY A 292 3.55 9.06 -5.19
C GLY A 292 4.34 7.75 -5.13
N SER A 293 4.49 7.16 -3.94
CA SER A 293 5.11 5.84 -3.75
C SER A 293 4.32 4.74 -4.44
N ALA A 294 5.05 3.77 -4.99
CA ALA A 294 4.45 2.53 -5.47
C ALA A 294 4.12 1.63 -4.29
N VAL A 295 2.87 1.19 -4.21
CA VAL A 295 2.45 0.08 -3.34
C VAL A 295 2.44 -1.17 -4.20
N LEU A 296 3.32 -2.12 -3.90
CA LEU A 296 3.61 -3.31 -4.69
C LEU A 296 3.01 -4.56 -4.04
N ASP A 297 2.49 -5.46 -4.88
CA ASP A 297 2.30 -6.86 -4.51
C ASP A 297 3.67 -7.57 -4.54
N PRO A 298 4.15 -8.15 -3.42
CA PRO A 298 5.46 -8.78 -3.37
C PRO A 298 5.61 -10.00 -4.28
N ASP A 299 4.52 -10.70 -4.60
CA ASP A 299 4.55 -11.93 -5.39
C ASP A 299 4.68 -11.65 -6.90
N SER A 300 4.11 -10.56 -7.38
CA SER A 300 4.13 -10.17 -8.80
C SER A 300 5.05 -8.98 -9.09
N ALA A 301 5.36 -8.16 -8.08
CA ALA A 301 5.92 -6.82 -8.18
C ALA A 301 5.10 -5.86 -9.06
N GLU A 302 3.81 -6.15 -9.25
CA GLU A 302 2.88 -5.20 -9.84
C GLU A 302 2.45 -4.14 -8.81
N VAL A 303 2.23 -2.92 -9.30
CA VAL A 303 1.71 -1.83 -8.49
C VAL A 303 0.22 -2.06 -8.27
N VAL A 304 -0.19 -2.16 -7.01
CA VAL A 304 -1.60 -2.30 -6.61
C VAL A 304 -2.24 -0.95 -6.23
N ALA A 305 -1.43 0.03 -5.82
CA ALA A 305 -1.88 1.40 -5.57
C ALA A 305 -0.77 2.44 -5.71
N LEU A 306 -1.16 3.68 -6.01
CA LEU A 306 -0.33 4.89 -5.93
C LEU A 306 -0.64 5.61 -4.62
N HIS A 307 0.25 5.54 -3.63
CA HIS A 307 0.04 6.16 -2.32
C HIS A 307 -0.08 7.69 -2.44
N PHE A 308 -1.00 8.33 -1.70
CA PHE A 308 -1.18 9.79 -1.73
C PHE A 308 -1.48 10.46 -0.38
N ALA A 309 -1.96 9.73 0.63
CA ALA A 309 -2.30 10.31 1.92
C ALA A 309 -2.25 9.27 3.05
N GLY A 310 -2.23 9.74 4.29
CA GLY A 310 -2.26 8.91 5.48
C GLY A 310 -2.95 9.58 6.66
N GLU A 311 -3.61 8.77 7.47
CA GLU A 311 -4.13 9.13 8.79
C GLU A 311 -3.44 8.25 9.84
N TYR A 312 -2.67 8.88 10.72
CA TYR A 312 -1.85 8.21 11.73
C TYR A 312 -2.69 7.23 12.59
N LEU A 313 -2.22 5.98 12.68
CA LEU A 313 -2.88 4.83 13.33
C LEU A 313 -4.32 4.53 12.84
N ILE A 314 -4.73 5.04 11.69
CA ILE A 314 -6.04 4.76 11.11
C ILE A 314 -5.92 4.00 9.80
N ARG A 315 -5.21 4.57 8.80
CA ARG A 315 -4.89 3.94 7.51
C ARG A 315 -4.12 4.90 6.60
N ASN A 316 -3.48 4.32 5.59
CA ASN A 316 -2.96 5.02 4.43
C ASN A 316 -3.87 4.84 3.21
N TYR A 317 -3.82 5.79 2.29
CA TYR A 317 -4.68 5.88 1.13
C TYR A 317 -3.85 5.92 -0.15
N GLY A 318 -4.34 5.22 -1.16
CA GLY A 318 -3.77 5.21 -2.49
C GLY A 318 -4.82 5.19 -3.59
N VAL A 319 -4.47 5.71 -4.75
CA VAL A 319 -5.28 5.53 -5.96
C VAL A 319 -5.16 4.06 -6.37
N PRO A 320 -6.27 3.29 -6.48
CA PRO A 320 -6.20 1.89 -6.89
C PRO A 320 -5.60 1.75 -8.29
N ALA A 321 -4.59 0.90 -8.45
CA ALA A 321 -3.91 0.72 -9.73
C ALA A 321 -4.87 0.22 -10.83
N MET A 322 -5.83 -0.64 -10.47
CA MET A 322 -6.85 -1.13 -11.40
C MET A 322 -7.71 -0.01 -12.00
N GLU A 323 -7.98 1.06 -11.25
CA GLU A 323 -8.75 2.22 -11.74
C GLU A 323 -7.92 3.05 -12.73
N LEU A 324 -6.60 3.11 -12.52
CA LEU A 324 -5.66 3.76 -13.44
C LEU A 324 -5.45 2.93 -14.72
N ALA A 325 -5.36 1.60 -14.58
CA ALA A 325 -5.13 0.68 -15.69
C ALA A 325 -6.39 0.47 -16.56
N CYS A 326 -7.58 0.49 -15.95
CA CYS A 326 -8.85 0.27 -16.64
C CYS A 326 -9.47 1.53 -17.25
N ASN A 327 -8.85 2.71 -17.08
CA ASN A 327 -9.40 3.98 -17.53
C ASN A 327 -9.54 4.03 -19.07
N SER A 328 -10.69 3.58 -19.54
CA SER A 328 -11.27 3.96 -20.82
C SER A 328 -11.87 5.35 -20.68
N PRO A 329 -11.72 6.26 -21.67
CA PRO A 329 -12.20 7.64 -21.60
C PRO A 329 -13.73 7.82 -21.44
N GLU A 330 -14.52 6.74 -21.39
CA GLU A 330 -15.97 6.76 -21.18
C GLU A 330 -16.38 6.96 -19.70
N ARG A 331 -15.50 6.68 -18.72
CA ARG A 331 -15.88 6.73 -17.29
C ARG A 331 -15.86 8.13 -16.67
N TYR A 332 -15.21 9.09 -17.33
CA TYR A 332 -15.21 10.49 -16.95
C TYR A 332 -15.88 11.31 -18.05
N PRO A 333 -17.10 11.84 -17.84
CA PRO A 333 -17.69 12.74 -18.80
C PRO A 333 -16.76 13.95 -18.94
N ARG A 334 -16.20 14.12 -20.15
CA ARG A 334 -15.55 15.37 -20.54
C ARG A 334 -16.52 16.50 -20.17
N ARG A 335 -16.11 17.45 -19.32
CA ARG A 335 -16.81 18.73 -19.27
C ARG A 335 -16.80 19.24 -20.71
N ARG A 336 -18.00 19.36 -21.31
CA ARG A 336 -18.16 19.86 -22.67
C ARG A 336 -17.60 21.27 -22.74
N THR A 337 -16.39 21.41 -23.26
CA THR A 337 -15.99 22.63 -23.94
C THR A 337 -16.42 22.48 -25.40
N ASN A 338 -17.19 23.44 -25.89
CA ASN A 338 -17.66 23.47 -27.26
C ASN A 338 -16.45 23.57 -28.21
N GLY A 339 -16.28 22.61 -29.12
CA GLY A 339 -15.27 22.71 -30.17
C GLY A 339 -14.83 21.37 -30.76
N THR A 340 -15.48 21.01 -31.87
CA THR A 340 -14.95 20.27 -33.02
C THR A 340 -14.31 18.87 -32.81
N GLN A 341 -15.03 17.85 -33.29
CA GLN A 341 -14.58 16.45 -33.42
C GLN A 341 -13.43 16.32 -34.43
N LEU A 342 -12.38 15.58 -34.05
CA LEU A 342 -11.53 14.86 -35.00
C LEU A 342 -11.36 13.40 -34.52
N GLY A 343 -11.67 12.49 -35.44
CA GLY A 343 -11.71 11.05 -35.22
C GLY A 343 -10.34 10.37 -35.32
N GLY A 344 -10.25 9.18 -34.73
CA GLY A 344 -9.09 8.29 -34.86
C GLY A 344 -9.41 6.93 -34.26
N ALA A 345 -9.70 5.96 -35.12
CA ALA A 345 -10.08 4.60 -34.76
C ALA A 345 -8.85 3.75 -34.41
N SER A 346 -8.70 3.34 -33.15
CA SER A 346 -7.91 2.15 -32.76
C SER A 346 -8.23 1.56 -31.36
N ALA A 347 -9.12 2.18 -30.57
CA ALA A 347 -9.40 1.74 -29.19
C ALA A 347 -10.36 0.53 -29.05
N ARG A 348 -11.00 0.08 -30.13
CA ARG A 348 -12.10 -0.92 -30.04
C ARG A 348 -11.65 -2.34 -29.70
N GLN A 349 -10.38 -2.70 -29.88
CA GLN A 349 -9.92 -4.08 -29.65
C GLN A 349 -9.48 -4.37 -28.21
N ARG A 350 -9.15 -3.35 -27.38
CA ARG A 350 -8.70 -3.57 -25.99
C ARG A 350 -9.82 -3.55 -24.96
N ALA A 351 -10.92 -2.85 -25.22
CA ALA A 351 -12.10 -2.85 -24.35
C ALA A 351 -12.82 -4.22 -24.28
N GLY A 352 -12.64 -5.08 -25.28
CA GLY A 352 -13.25 -6.42 -25.33
C GLY A 352 -12.67 -7.42 -24.32
N ALA A 353 -11.42 -7.24 -23.89
CA ALA A 353 -10.77 -8.15 -22.95
C ALA A 353 -11.26 -7.96 -21.51
N CYS A 354 -11.52 -6.71 -21.09
CA CYS A 354 -12.03 -6.39 -19.76
C CYS A 354 -13.49 -6.84 -19.57
N ARG A 355 -14.32 -6.78 -20.63
CA ARG A 355 -15.73 -7.22 -20.57
C ARG A 355 -15.92 -8.74 -20.48
N ARG A 356 -14.96 -9.55 -20.94
CA ARG A 356 -15.11 -11.02 -20.95
C ARG A 356 -14.81 -11.70 -19.61
N ARG A 357 -14.20 -11.01 -18.64
CA ARG A 357 -13.86 -11.58 -17.31
C ARG A 357 -14.84 -11.22 -16.19
N LEU A 358 -15.81 -10.33 -16.44
CA LEU A 358 -16.80 -9.87 -15.46
C LEU A 358 -18.22 -10.47 -15.65
N ALA A 359 -18.33 -11.66 -16.24
CA ALA A 359 -19.59 -12.41 -16.24
C ALA A 359 -19.59 -13.43 -15.09
N PRO A 360 -20.60 -13.43 -14.18
CA PRO A 360 -20.65 -14.41 -13.11
C PRO A 360 -20.85 -15.82 -13.70
N HIS A 361 -19.99 -16.76 -13.29
CA HIS A 361 -20.16 -18.19 -13.56
C HIS A 361 -21.51 -18.66 -13.03
N ARG A 362 -22.53 -18.72 -13.90
CA ARG A 362 -23.70 -19.58 -13.68
C ARG A 362 -23.21 -21.02 -13.73
N ARG A 363 -22.99 -21.63 -12.55
CA ARG A 363 -22.86 -23.09 -12.41
C ARG A 363 -24.08 -23.74 -13.06
N ARG A 364 -23.86 -24.45 -14.18
CA ARG A 364 -24.85 -25.36 -14.75
C ARG A 364 -25.04 -26.50 -13.75
N LEU A 365 -26.19 -26.53 -13.09
CA LEU A 365 -26.65 -27.68 -12.31
C LEU A 365 -26.74 -28.90 -13.24
N ARG A 366 -26.13 -30.01 -12.85
CA ARG A 366 -26.29 -31.31 -13.52
C ARG A 366 -27.74 -31.80 -13.36
N PRO A 367 -28.37 -32.40 -14.39
CA PRO A 367 -29.68 -33.01 -14.22
C PRO A 367 -29.58 -34.27 -13.32
N PRO A 368 -30.64 -34.62 -12.57
CA PRO A 368 -30.61 -35.74 -11.65
C PRO A 368 -30.51 -37.08 -12.40
N LEU A 369 -29.69 -37.98 -11.86
CA LEU A 369 -29.50 -39.35 -12.33
C LEU A 369 -30.83 -40.13 -12.29
N ARG A 370 -31.12 -40.85 -13.38
CA ARG A 370 -32.25 -41.79 -13.51
C ARG A 370 -32.13 -42.90 -12.46
N ARG A 371 -33.24 -43.20 -11.78
CA ARG A 371 -33.38 -44.34 -10.85
C ARG A 371 -33.25 -45.68 -11.61
N PRO A 372 -32.56 -46.70 -11.06
CA PRO A 372 -32.56 -48.05 -11.64
C PRO A 372 -33.88 -48.80 -11.32
N PRO A 373 -34.26 -49.81 -12.12
CA PRO A 373 -35.55 -50.49 -11.99
C PRO A 373 -35.59 -51.44 -10.78
N CYS A 374 -36.79 -51.55 -10.21
CA CYS A 374 -37.15 -52.40 -9.07
C CYS A 374 -36.83 -53.88 -9.34
N ARG A 375 -36.09 -54.53 -8.44
CA ARG A 375 -35.98 -56.00 -8.36
C ARG A 375 -36.94 -56.52 -7.28
N ARG A 376 -37.66 -57.59 -7.62
CA ARG A 376 -38.67 -58.29 -6.80
C ARG A 376 -38.06 -58.86 -5.50
N PRO A 377 -38.84 -58.98 -4.41
CA PRO A 377 -38.37 -59.58 -3.16
C PRO A 377 -38.42 -61.12 -3.19
N PRO A 378 -37.49 -61.83 -2.52
CA PRO A 378 -37.61 -63.26 -2.23
C PRO A 378 -38.47 -63.51 -0.95
N PRO A 379 -38.96 -64.74 -0.73
CA PRO A 379 -40.09 -65.02 0.16
C PRO A 379 -39.71 -65.14 1.65
N ARG A 380 -40.74 -64.94 2.49
CA ARG A 380 -40.75 -65.04 3.95
C ARG A 380 -40.39 -66.45 4.43
N ILE A 381 -39.57 -66.53 5.48
CA ILE A 381 -39.45 -67.69 6.37
C ILE A 381 -39.95 -67.24 7.75
N GLN A 382 -40.95 -67.97 8.28
CA GLN A 382 -41.50 -67.86 9.64
C GLN A 382 -40.56 -68.56 10.63
N SER A 383 -40.35 -68.05 11.85
CA SER A 383 -40.99 -68.52 13.11
C SER A 383 -40.04 -68.16 14.28
N PRO A 384 -40.40 -68.35 15.57
CA PRO A 384 -41.62 -68.02 16.30
C PRO A 384 -41.32 -67.14 17.54
N GLY A 385 -42.37 -66.81 18.30
CA GLY A 385 -42.39 -65.72 19.28
C GLY A 385 -41.69 -65.94 20.62
N MET A 386 -41.62 -64.86 21.40
CA MET A 386 -42.00 -64.85 22.82
C MET A 386 -42.16 -63.40 23.33
N CYS A 387 -43.12 -63.24 24.24
CA CYS A 387 -43.65 -62.01 24.82
C CYS A 387 -42.72 -61.30 25.81
N PRO A 388 -43.05 -60.05 26.20
CA PRO A 388 -42.22 -59.16 27.01
C PRO A 388 -42.53 -59.27 28.51
N CYS A 389 -41.63 -58.80 29.37
CA CYS A 389 -41.92 -58.43 30.76
C CYS A 389 -40.99 -57.31 31.25
N ALA A 390 -41.64 -56.30 31.83
CA ALA A 390 -41.22 -55.35 32.87
C ALA A 390 -39.99 -54.45 32.63
#